data_AF-Q0RM93-F1
#
_entry.id   AF-Q0RM93-F1
#
_cell.length_a   1.000
_cell.length_b   1.000
_cell.length_c   1.000
_cell.angle_alpha   90.00
_cell.angle_beta   90.00
_cell.angle_gamma   90.00
#
_symmetry.space_group_name_H-M   'P 1'
#
loop_
_entity.id
_entity.type
_entity.pdbx_description
1 polymer ?
#
loop_
_entity_poly.entity_id
_entity_poly.type
_entity_poly.pdbx_seq_one_letter_code
_entity_poly.pdbx_strand_id
1 'polypeptide(L)'
;MDSPPVVAGCALTRTGDQIAIRYASVGVERELRMPCAAWAGLADAVRAGTLDALDDRWVRWAGRNAVGFAALRGGQLHLIHGDQYPREYRLPASAWEAVTAAARGTESDPLMPAGVQ
;
A
#
# COMPACT_ATOMS: atom_id res chain seq x y z
N MET A 1 19.54 0.98 -13.72
CA MET A 1 18.86 1.73 -12.65
C MET A 1 17.50 2.07 -13.24
N ASP A 2 16.56 1.15 -13.10
CA ASP A 2 15.24 1.24 -13.74
C ASP A 2 14.29 1.98 -12.81
N SER A 3 13.73 3.11 -13.29
CA SER A 3 12.77 3.90 -12.54
C SER A 3 11.41 3.19 -12.56
N PRO A 4 10.75 2.99 -11.40
CA PRO A 4 9.43 2.37 -11.38
C PRO A 4 8.37 3.26 -12.06
N PRO A 5 7.27 2.68 -12.55
CA PRO A 5 6.21 3.41 -13.24
C PRO A 5 5.60 4.47 -12.32
N VAL A 6 5.80 5.74 -12.66
CA VAL A 6 5.20 6.89 -11.98
C VAL A 6 3.77 7.02 -12.48
N VAL A 7 2.79 6.60 -11.66
CA VAL A 7 1.42 7.09 -11.79
C VAL A 7 1.45 8.55 -11.31
N ALA A 8 1.08 9.50 -12.17
CA ALA A 8 1.28 10.92 -11.92
C ALA A 8 0.85 11.33 -10.50
N GLY A 9 1.85 11.62 -9.65
CA GLY A 9 1.66 12.07 -8.27
C GLY A 9 1.88 11.02 -7.16
N CYS A 10 2.19 9.75 -7.48
CA CYS A 10 2.57 8.73 -6.50
C CYS A 10 3.72 7.84 -7.00
N ALA A 11 4.74 7.63 -6.16
CA ALA A 11 5.89 6.78 -6.45
C ALA A 11 6.11 5.77 -5.31
N LEU A 12 6.38 4.51 -5.68
CA LEU A 12 6.68 3.44 -4.73
C LEU A 12 8.15 3.04 -4.92
N THR A 13 8.90 3.06 -3.82
CA THR A 13 10.32 2.70 -3.82
C THR A 13 10.60 1.76 -2.67
N ARG A 14 11.32 0.66 -2.92
CA ARG A 14 11.83 -0.18 -1.83
C ARG A 14 13.07 0.44 -1.21
N THR A 15 13.11 0.50 0.11
CA THR A 15 14.25 0.96 0.90
C THR A 15 14.48 -0.04 2.03
N GLY A 16 15.42 -0.96 1.82
CA GLY A 16 15.70 -2.04 2.77
C GLY A 16 14.50 -2.98 2.94
N ASP A 17 14.00 -3.08 4.17
CA ASP A 17 12.84 -3.85 4.58
C ASP A 17 11.51 -3.07 4.52
N GLN A 18 11.52 -1.88 3.92
CA GLN A 18 10.34 -1.02 3.80
C GLN A 18 10.05 -0.63 2.35
N ILE A 19 8.77 -0.35 2.08
CA ILE A 19 8.26 0.32 0.89
C ILE A 19 7.94 1.76 1.28
N ALA A 20 8.64 2.70 0.66
CA ALA A 20 8.34 4.12 0.71
C ALA A 20 7.30 4.46 -0.37
N ILE A 21 6.18 5.05 0.05
CA ILE A 21 5.11 5.55 -0.80
C ILE A 21 5.19 7.07 -0.75
N ARG A 22 5.72 7.68 -1.80
CA ARG A 22 5.81 9.13 -1.96
C ARG A 22 4.61 9.62 -2.75
N TYR A 23 3.92 10.65 -2.25
CA TYR A 23 2.77 11.23 -2.94
C TYR A 23 2.67 12.74 -2.70
N ALA A 24 2.07 13.45 -3.64
CA ALA A 24 1.76 14.87 -3.47
C ALA A 24 0.40 15.06 -2.77
N SER A 25 0.35 15.89 -1.74
CA SER A 25 -0.88 16.27 -1.05
C SER A 25 -0.88 17.76 -0.75
N VAL A 26 -1.88 18.48 -1.29
CA VAL A 26 -2.02 19.94 -1.14
C VAL A 26 -0.73 20.69 -1.51
N GLY A 27 -0.08 20.27 -2.60
CA GLY A 27 1.18 20.86 -3.08
C GLY A 27 2.44 20.50 -2.27
N VAL A 28 2.32 19.65 -1.25
CA VAL A 28 3.44 19.18 -0.43
C VAL A 28 3.71 17.71 -0.72
N GLU A 29 4.97 17.36 -0.99
CA GLU A 29 5.38 15.96 -1.08
C GLU A 29 5.37 15.31 0.33
N ARG A 30 4.75 14.14 0.43
CA ARG A 30 4.70 13.32 1.64
C ARG A 30 5.24 11.94 1.34
N GLU A 31 5.83 11.31 2.35
CA GLU A 31 6.32 9.94 2.28
C GLU A 31 5.74 9.12 3.43
N LEU A 32 5.21 7.94 3.12
CA LEU A 32 4.82 6.92 4.09
C LEU A 32 5.75 5.72 3.93
N ARG A 33 6.14 5.09 5.05
CA ARG A 33 6.97 3.88 5.00
C ARG A 33 6.28 2.70 5.65
N MET A 34 6.10 1.65 4.87
CA MET A 34 5.43 0.42 5.27
C MET A 34 6.42 -0.74 5.23
N PRO A 35 6.44 -1.64 6.21
CA PRO A 35 7.26 -2.86 6.11
C PRO A 35 6.92 -3.66 4.85
N CYS A 36 7.92 -4.25 4.19
CA CYS A 36 7.73 -5.06 2.98
C CYS A 36 6.75 -6.23 3.20
N ALA A 37 6.77 -6.85 4.39
CA ALA A 37 5.82 -7.90 4.74
C ALA A 37 4.37 -7.40 4.79
N ALA A 38 4.16 -6.20 5.34
CA ALA A 38 2.85 -5.55 5.37
C ALA A 38 2.41 -5.14 3.95
N TRP A 39 3.33 -4.60 3.15
CA TRP A 39 3.08 -4.31 1.74
C TRP A 39 2.68 -5.55 0.95
N ALA A 40 3.39 -6.67 1.12
CA ALA A 40 3.07 -7.93 0.47
C ALA A 40 1.63 -8.36 0.77
N GLY A 41 1.25 -8.34 2.05
CA GLY A 41 -0.10 -8.74 2.45
C GLY A 41 -1.19 -7.77 1.97
N LEU A 42 -0.88 -6.47 1.92
CA LEU A 42 -1.78 -5.47 1.37
C LEU A 42 -1.98 -5.67 -0.14
N ALA A 43 -0.90 -5.87 -0.89
CA ALA A 43 -0.95 -6.08 -2.33
C ALA A 43 -1.73 -7.34 -2.68
N ASP A 44 -1.56 -8.44 -1.93
CA ASP A 44 -2.36 -9.66 -2.09
C ASP A 44 -3.86 -9.38 -1.88
N ALA A 45 -4.22 -8.62 -0.85
CA ALA A 45 -5.62 -8.27 -0.58
C ALA A 45 -6.23 -7.38 -1.68
N VAL A 46 -5.45 -6.45 -2.24
CA VAL A 46 -5.87 -5.63 -3.38
C VAL A 46 -6.07 -6.50 -4.63
N ARG A 47 -5.15 -7.42 -4.92
CA ARG A 47 -5.28 -8.33 -6.08
C ARG A 47 -6.47 -9.27 -5.96
N ALA A 48 -6.75 -9.72 -4.74
CA ALA A 48 -7.93 -10.55 -4.44
C ALA A 48 -9.25 -9.76 -4.48
N GLY A 49 -9.23 -8.45 -4.77
CA GLY A 49 -10.42 -7.60 -4.78
C GLY A 49 -11.02 -7.34 -3.39
N THR A 50 -10.31 -7.68 -2.30
CA THR A 50 -10.82 -7.53 -0.93
C THR A 50 -11.03 -6.06 -0.57
N LEU A 51 -10.27 -5.17 -1.22
CA LEU A 51 -10.23 -3.73 -0.93
C LEU A 51 -10.82 -2.87 -2.05
N ASP A 52 -11.63 -3.45 -2.94
CA ASP A 52 -12.20 -2.74 -4.09
C ASP A 52 -13.38 -1.83 -3.71
N ALA A 53 -14.12 -2.19 -2.66
CA ALA A 53 -15.30 -1.48 -2.19
C ALA A 53 -15.11 -1.01 -0.75
N LEU A 54 -14.20 -0.05 -0.55
CA LEU A 54 -13.99 0.57 0.75
C LEU A 54 -14.95 1.74 0.98
N ASP A 55 -15.58 1.73 2.15
CA ASP A 55 -16.41 2.81 2.68
C ASP A 55 -15.93 3.17 4.11
N ASP A 56 -16.77 3.87 4.89
CA ASP A 56 -16.42 4.27 6.26
C ASP A 56 -16.24 3.08 7.23
N ARG A 57 -16.64 1.86 6.84
CA ARG A 57 -16.51 0.63 7.64
C ARG A 57 -15.12 0.04 7.50
N TRP A 58 -14.63 -0.50 8.62
CA TRP A 58 -13.37 -1.22 8.62
C TRP A 58 -13.52 -2.57 7.92
N VAL A 59 -12.81 -2.73 6.81
CA VAL A 59 -12.63 -3.99 6.10
C VAL A 59 -11.34 -4.63 6.57
N ARG A 60 -11.44 -5.84 7.11
CA ARG A 60 -10.26 -6.63 7.46
C ARG A 60 -9.61 -7.16 6.19
N TRP A 61 -8.30 -7.01 6.09
CA TRP A 61 -7.50 -7.66 5.08
C TRP A 61 -6.46 -8.55 5.76
N ALA A 62 -6.15 -9.66 5.10
CA ALA A 62 -5.11 -10.57 5.52
C ALA A 62 -4.39 -11.07 4.27
N GLY A 63 -3.08 -10.94 4.27
CA GLY A 63 -2.24 -11.59 3.28
C GLY A 63 -1.26 -12.54 3.97
N ARG A 64 -0.35 -13.12 3.19
CA ARG A 64 0.53 -14.19 3.67
C ARG A 64 1.35 -13.82 4.91
N ASN A 65 1.77 -12.56 5.02
CA ASN A 65 2.73 -12.11 6.04
C ASN A 65 2.20 -11.00 6.96
N ALA A 66 0.96 -10.55 6.77
CA ALA A 66 0.40 -9.44 7.54
C ALA A 66 -1.13 -9.46 7.57
N VAL A 67 -1.67 -8.91 8.65
CA VAL A 67 -3.11 -8.66 8.84
C VAL A 67 -3.32 -7.21 9.21
N GLY A 68 -4.45 -6.66 8.77
CA GLY A 68 -4.81 -5.29 9.09
C GLY A 68 -6.26 -4.97 8.78
N PHE A 69 -6.58 -3.70 8.91
CA PHE A 69 -7.87 -3.12 8.59
C PHE A 69 -7.69 -1.93 7.65
N ALA A 70 -8.64 -1.73 6.75
CA ALA A 70 -8.69 -0.60 5.84
C ALA A 70 -10.10 0.02 5.86
N ALA A 71 -10.19 1.34 5.74
CA ALA A 71 -11.46 2.05 5.57
C ALA A 71 -11.21 3.32 4.76
N LEU A 72 -12.20 3.75 3.97
CA LEU A 72 -12.18 5.03 3.26
C LEU A 72 -13.04 6.03 4.03
N ARG A 73 -12.42 7.01 4.68
CA ARG A 73 -13.09 7.99 5.54
C ARG A 73 -12.69 9.41 5.17
N GLY A 74 -13.69 10.27 4.94
CA GLY A 74 -13.43 11.68 4.60
C GLY A 74 -12.49 11.88 3.41
N GLY A 75 -12.54 11.01 2.41
CA GLY A 75 -11.66 11.05 1.24
C GLY A 75 -10.22 10.58 1.49
N GLN A 76 -9.95 9.96 2.63
CA GLN A 76 -8.66 9.36 2.98
C GLN A 76 -8.83 7.87 3.24
N LEU A 77 -7.93 7.07 2.66
CA LEU A 77 -7.75 5.70 3.11
C LEU A 77 -7.04 5.72 4.46
N HIS A 78 -7.64 5.05 5.43
CA HIS A 78 -7.03 4.68 6.68
C HIS A 78 -6.62 3.21 6.61
N LEU A 79 -5.36 2.92 6.90
CA LEU A 79 -4.81 1.57 6.91
C LEU A 79 -4.18 1.32 8.28
N ILE A 80 -4.62 0.27 8.96
CA ILE A 80 -4.05 -0.15 10.24
C ILE A 80 -3.44 -1.54 10.04
N HIS A 81 -2.20 -1.75 10.48
CA HIS A 81 -1.59 -3.09 10.54
C HIS A 81 -0.71 -3.27 11.77
N GLY A 82 -0.48 -4.52 12.16
CA GLY A 82 0.23 -4.90 13.38
C GLY A 82 -0.72 -5.22 14.53
N ASP A 83 -0.33 -6.20 15.35
CA ASP A 83 -1.11 -6.75 16.46
C ASP A 83 -0.73 -6.10 17.81
N GLN A 84 0.56 -6.03 18.14
CA GLN A 84 1.06 -5.50 19.41
C GLN A 84 1.25 -3.98 19.38
N TYR A 85 1.65 -3.44 18.22
CA TYR A 85 1.88 -2.01 18.01
C TYR A 85 1.22 -1.58 16.70
N PRO A 86 -0.11 -1.39 16.69
CA PRO A 86 -0.83 -1.07 15.48
C PRO A 86 -0.32 0.26 14.91
N ARG A 87 0.13 0.23 13.65
CA ARG A 87 0.53 1.40 12.89
C ARG A 87 -0.62 1.82 11.99
N GLU A 88 -1.06 3.07 12.14
CA GLU A 88 -2.02 3.69 11.24
C GLU A 88 -1.29 4.49 10.16
N TYR A 89 -1.69 4.27 8.91
CA TYR A 89 -1.27 5.02 7.74
C TYR A 89 -2.50 5.71 7.16
N ARG A 90 -2.32 6.96 6.72
CA ARG A 90 -3.37 7.73 6.06
C ARG A 90 -2.84 8.21 4.73
N LEU A 91 -3.61 7.96 3.67
CA LEU A 91 -3.32 8.46 2.34
C LEU A 91 -4.59 9.01 1.69
N PRO A 92 -4.50 10.07 0.88
CA PRO A 92 -5.63 10.53 0.09
C PRO A 92 -6.14 9.41 -0.83
N ALA A 93 -7.45 9.40 -1.12
CA ALA A 93 -8.05 8.43 -2.05
C ALA A 93 -7.34 8.40 -3.41
N SER A 94 -6.90 9.55 -3.94
CA SER A 94 -6.14 9.62 -5.19
C SER A 94 -4.79 8.90 -5.14
N ALA A 95 -4.08 8.99 -4.01
CA ALA A 95 -2.85 8.23 -3.80
C ALA A 95 -3.15 6.74 -3.63
N TRP A 96 -4.30 6.41 -3.02
CA TRP A 96 -4.74 5.02 -2.89
C TRP A 96 -5.00 4.36 -4.24
N GLU A 97 -5.65 5.05 -5.19
CA GLU A 97 -5.84 4.55 -6.56
C GLU A 97 -4.51 4.24 -7.27
N ALA A 98 -3.49 5.08 -7.08
CA ALA A 98 -2.17 4.81 -7.64
C ALA A 98 -1.49 3.61 -6.95
N VAL A 99 -1.67 3.47 -5.64
CA VAL A 99 -1.16 2.34 -4.86
C VAL A 99 -1.84 1.03 -5.26
N THR A 100 -3.16 1.02 -5.47
CA THR A 100 -3.89 -0.18 -5.93
C THR A 100 -3.51 -0.56 -7.35
N ALA A 101 -3.35 0.43 -8.24
CA ALA A 101 -2.83 0.20 -9.58
C ALA A 101 -1.43 -0.44 -9.56
N ALA A 102 -0.53 0.07 -8.72
CA ALA A 102 0.80 -0.52 -8.52
C ALA A 102 0.70 -1.95 -7.93
N ALA A 103 -0.14 -2.17 -6.92
CA ALA A 103 -0.35 -3.49 -6.33
C ALA A 103 -0.93 -4.51 -7.33
N ARG A 104 -1.76 -4.08 -8.28
CA ARG A 104 -2.32 -4.96 -9.33
C ARG A 104 -1.33 -5.21 -10.47
N GLY A 105 -0.55 -4.20 -10.89
CA GLY A 105 0.44 -4.32 -11.96
C GLY A 105 1.71 -5.10 -11.58
N THR A 106 1.84 -5.54 -10.33
CA THR A 106 3.03 -6.20 -9.78
C THR A 106 3.02 -7.73 -9.90
N GLU A 107 2.32 -8.29 -10.89
CA GLU A 107 2.35 -9.72 -11.24
C GLU A 107 3.77 -10.21 -11.63
N SER A 108 4.73 -9.30 -11.82
CA SER A 108 6.16 -9.58 -12.01
C SER A 108 7.02 -8.44 -11.42
N ASP A 109 7.00 -8.30 -10.09
CA ASP A 109 7.61 -7.14 -9.44
C ASP A 109 9.09 -7.33 -9.03
N PRO A 110 10.01 -6.48 -9.50
CA PRO A 110 11.43 -6.46 -9.08
C PRO A 110 11.66 -5.86 -7.69
N LEU A 111 10.65 -5.34 -6.99
CA LEU A 111 10.77 -4.83 -5.61
C LEU A 111 10.55 -5.94 -4.57
N MET A 112 9.96 -7.08 -4.93
CA MET A 112 10.00 -8.32 -4.16
C MET A 112 11.19 -9.17 -4.62
N PRO A 113 11.99 -9.78 -3.72
CA PRO A 113 12.85 -10.85 -4.19
C PRO A 113 11.94 -11.96 -4.74
N ALA A 114 12.26 -12.49 -5.92
CA ALA A 114 11.71 -13.77 -6.34
C ALA A 114 11.96 -14.73 -5.17
N GLY A 115 10.91 -15.37 -4.66
CA GLY A 115 11.00 -16.20 -3.48
C GLY A 115 12.20 -17.15 -3.59
N VAL A 116 13.03 -17.16 -2.55
CA VAL A 116 13.88 -18.32 -2.29
C VAL A 116 12.91 -19.50 -2.13
N GLN A 117 12.89 -20.36 -3.14
CA GLN A 117 12.23 -21.66 -3.10
C GLN A 117 12.92 -22.57 -2.08
#